data_AF-A0A5E4K0V2-F1
#
_entry.id   AF-A0A5E4K0V2-F1
#
_cell.length_a   1.000
_cell.length_b   1.000
_cell.length_c   1.000
_cell.angle_alpha   90.00
_cell.angle_beta   90.00
_cell.angle_gamma   90.00
#
_symmetry.space_group_name_H-M   'P 1'
#
loop_
_entity.id
_entity.type
_entity.pdbx_description
1 polymer ?
#
loop_
_entity_poly.entity_id
_entity_poly.type
_entity_poly.pdbx_seq_one_letter_code
_entity_poly.pdbx_strand_id
1 'polypeptide(L)'
;MVADPRLVTFVQNNLAKNIPLEQIKKALISKGWAEAKINEAITVAVSSPQNGPVSKPIIQEQQRAGTTKNPKPKSSSNKVFIFSVIFIFALIVGVIVYLLFIATPKLSDEALSQGTSLNLTNGKEVDFDFLGQTHKVIIGSVSGSSVSLTIHSFPLNATLNIGETQKFDLDSNGFYDLSIKLLGITNQKANLYIKKINEQICVENWNCVAWSDCVNSTQARTCQDVNDCGTNLTKPIISKICTVPSCSEQNGTICSSNQTCSTTIVNASNGRCCLGNCTTPVTELAFISCGTDMTCFINASTNCNPSNLTYSFYSGNSTWNQSNSYYYKIRGIEDSKCALYQEAISLSGNFTSFEWTSLTTAGNTTDQINQMVETENNYLSDLIGTSGICKFSGYSYSDLTDYLNEVKLGNNTISGSALTTYSCTGSLFS
;
A
#
# COMPACT_ATOMS: atom_id res chain seq x y z
N MET A 1 5.62 -30.16 -6.19
CA MET A 1 6.20 -30.40 -4.85
C MET A 1 5.58 -31.68 -4.33
N VAL A 2 6.33 -32.51 -3.61
CA VAL A 2 5.82 -33.77 -3.05
C VAL A 2 5.39 -33.47 -1.61
N ALA A 3 4.12 -33.73 -1.28
CA ALA A 3 3.59 -33.56 0.07
C ALA A 3 4.37 -34.43 1.07
N ASP A 4 4.58 -33.95 2.30
CA ASP A 4 5.23 -34.73 3.35
C ASP A 4 4.37 -35.97 3.70
N PRO A 5 4.87 -37.21 3.52
CA PRO A 5 4.08 -38.42 3.73
C PRO A 5 3.54 -38.57 5.16
N ARG A 6 4.21 -37.98 6.16
CA ARG A 6 3.79 -38.04 7.57
C ARG A 6 2.55 -37.18 7.80
N LEU A 7 2.52 -36.00 7.19
CA LEU A 7 1.36 -35.10 7.21
C LEU A 7 0.16 -35.74 6.50
N VAL A 8 0.39 -36.30 5.31
CA VAL A 8 -0.68 -36.98 4.54
C VAL A 8 -1.29 -38.12 5.35
N THR A 9 -0.45 -38.98 5.95
CA THR A 9 -0.90 -40.10 6.80
C THR A 9 -1.68 -39.60 8.03
N PHE A 10 -1.22 -38.52 8.67
CA PHE A 10 -1.92 -37.92 9.80
C PHE A 10 -3.30 -37.39 9.39
N VAL A 11 -3.40 -36.67 8.27
CA VAL A 11 -4.68 -36.14 7.76
C VAL A 11 -5.63 -37.30 7.44
N GLN A 12 -5.18 -38.31 6.70
CA GLN A 12 -5.99 -39.48 6.34
C GLN A 12 -6.53 -40.23 7.57
N ASN A 13 -5.69 -40.45 8.59
CA ASN A 13 -6.09 -41.15 9.81
C ASN A 13 -7.13 -40.38 10.63
N ASN A 14 -7.09 -39.04 10.60
CA ASN A 14 -8.07 -38.22 11.33
C ASN A 14 -9.37 -38.06 10.51
N LEU A 15 -9.28 -37.95 9.18
CA LEU A 15 -10.46 -37.99 8.30
C LEU A 15 -11.23 -39.31 8.44
N ALA A 16 -10.52 -40.45 8.53
CA ALA A 16 -11.14 -41.76 8.77
C ALA A 16 -11.87 -41.87 10.13
N LYS A 17 -11.59 -40.97 11.08
CA LYS A 17 -12.26 -40.86 12.38
C LYS A 17 -13.39 -39.82 12.37
N ASN A 18 -13.78 -39.32 11.20
CA ASN A 18 -14.77 -38.24 11.03
C ASN A 18 -14.39 -36.94 11.74
N ILE A 19 -13.09 -36.64 11.91
CA ILE A 19 -12.66 -35.37 12.48
C ILE A 19 -12.74 -34.28 11.40
N PRO A 20 -13.42 -33.14 11.67
CA PRO A 20 -13.51 -32.04 10.71
C PRO A 20 -12.14 -31.53 10.24
N LEU A 21 -12.03 -31.21 8.95
CA LEU A 21 -10.77 -30.78 8.33
C LEU A 21 -10.13 -29.57 9.03
N GLU A 22 -10.95 -28.63 9.49
CA GLU A 22 -10.50 -27.44 10.21
C GLU A 22 -9.88 -27.78 11.57
N GLN A 23 -10.40 -28.79 12.29
CA GLN A 23 -9.77 -29.28 13.52
C GLN A 23 -8.41 -29.94 13.23
N ILE A 24 -8.31 -30.70 12.13
CA ILE A 24 -7.04 -31.31 11.69
C ILE A 24 -6.01 -30.21 11.36
N LYS A 25 -6.40 -29.15 10.65
CA LYS A 25 -5.53 -28.00 10.37
C LYS A 25 -5.06 -27.33 11.65
N LYS A 26 -5.97 -26.98 12.56
CA LYS A 26 -5.65 -26.32 13.83
C LYS A 26 -4.65 -27.13 14.67
N ALA A 27 -4.83 -28.46 14.73
CA ALA A 27 -3.94 -29.37 15.44
C ALA A 27 -2.53 -29.50 14.81
N LEU A 28 -2.40 -29.27 13.50
CA LEU A 28 -1.12 -29.28 12.80
C LEU A 28 -0.40 -27.93 12.91
N ILE A 29 -1.14 -26.81 12.82
CA ILE A 29 -0.62 -25.46 13.04
C ILE A 29 -0.06 -25.34 14.45
N SER A 30 -0.78 -25.83 15.47
CA SER A 30 -0.31 -25.80 16.86
C SER A 30 0.95 -26.64 17.11
N LYS A 31 1.24 -27.61 16.23
CA LYS A 31 2.47 -28.41 16.24
C LYS A 31 3.62 -27.79 15.43
N GLY A 32 3.45 -26.56 14.93
CA GLY A 32 4.48 -25.81 14.22
C GLY A 32 4.61 -26.14 12.73
N TRP A 33 3.63 -26.82 12.12
CA TRP A 33 3.64 -27.05 10.68
C TRP A 33 3.22 -25.79 9.92
N ALA A 34 3.97 -25.44 8.87
CA ALA A 34 3.63 -24.33 7.99
C ALA A 34 2.32 -24.61 7.24
N GLU A 35 1.42 -23.63 7.19
CA GLU A 35 0.08 -23.77 6.61
C GLU A 35 0.10 -24.26 5.15
N ALA A 36 1.07 -23.79 4.34
CA ALA A 36 1.25 -24.26 2.97
C ALA A 36 1.50 -25.78 2.88
N LYS A 37 2.26 -26.35 3.83
CA LYS A 37 2.54 -27.79 3.89
C LYS A 37 1.33 -28.60 4.35
N ILE A 38 0.52 -28.03 5.23
CA ILE A 38 -0.75 -28.62 5.67
C ILE A 38 -1.73 -28.69 4.50
N ASN A 39 -1.91 -27.58 3.77
CA ASN A 39 -2.81 -27.52 2.62
C ASN A 39 -2.37 -28.46 1.47
N GLU A 40 -1.06 -28.57 1.23
CA GLU A 40 -0.49 -29.55 0.28
C GLU A 40 -0.84 -30.99 0.68
N ALA A 41 -0.66 -31.33 1.96
CA ALA A 41 -0.97 -32.67 2.47
C ALA A 41 -2.47 -33.00 2.48
N ILE A 42 -3.32 -32.02 2.79
CA ILE A 42 -4.79 -32.15 2.72
C ILE A 42 -5.23 -32.45 1.29
N THR A 43 -4.71 -31.70 0.33
CA THR A 43 -5.04 -31.89 -1.10
C THR A 43 -4.76 -33.33 -1.51
N VAL A 44 -3.57 -33.85 -1.17
CA VAL A 44 -3.18 -35.24 -1.47
C VAL A 44 -4.03 -36.26 -0.71
N ALA A 45 -4.33 -36.00 0.57
CA ALA A 45 -5.10 -36.90 1.43
C ALA A 45 -6.56 -37.08 0.95
N VAL A 46 -7.18 -36.00 0.43
CA VAL A 46 -8.56 -36.00 -0.08
C VAL A 46 -8.64 -36.52 -1.52
N SER A 47 -7.62 -36.28 -2.34
CA SER A 47 -7.60 -36.72 -3.74
C SER A 47 -7.25 -38.21 -3.93
N SER A 48 -6.75 -38.88 -2.90
CA SER A 48 -6.37 -40.30 -2.99
C SER A 48 -7.55 -41.20 -2.60
N PRO A 49 -8.09 -42.03 -3.53
CA PRO A 49 -9.15 -42.98 -3.21
C PRO A 49 -8.67 -43.93 -2.12
N GLN A 50 -9.47 -44.12 -1.06
CA GLN A 50 -9.15 -45.12 -0.04
C GLN A 50 -9.15 -46.52 -0.67
N ASN A 51 -7.96 -47.06 -0.94
CA ASN A 51 -7.79 -48.49 -1.08
C ASN A 51 -8.13 -49.13 0.28
N GLY A 52 -9.09 -50.05 0.27
CA GLY A 52 -9.68 -50.66 1.45
C GLY A 52 -8.69 -51.37 2.40
N PRO A 53 -9.19 -51.89 3.53
CA PRO A 53 -8.38 -52.26 4.67
C PRO A 53 -7.41 -53.40 4.33
N VAL A 54 -6.11 -53.11 4.44
CA VAL A 54 -5.06 -54.14 4.48
C VAL A 54 -5.18 -54.88 5.81
N SER A 55 -5.66 -56.11 5.74
CA SER A 55 -5.70 -57.07 6.84
C SER A 55 -4.30 -57.33 7.40
N LYS A 56 -4.11 -57.14 8.71
CA LYS A 56 -2.88 -57.52 9.43
C LYS A 56 -2.72 -59.05 9.52
N PRO A 57 -1.48 -59.57 9.58
CA PRO A 57 -1.22 -60.99 9.80
C PRO A 57 -1.47 -61.37 11.26
N ILE A 58 -2.13 -62.51 11.43
CA ILE A 58 -2.35 -63.21 12.69
C ILE A 58 -1.02 -63.87 13.09
N ILE A 59 -0.47 -63.53 14.25
CA ILE A 59 0.59 -64.28 14.91
C ILE A 59 -0.05 -65.11 16.01
N GLN A 60 0.01 -66.43 15.86
CA GLN A 60 -0.41 -67.42 16.85
C GLN A 60 0.62 -67.51 17.99
N GLU A 61 0.14 -67.42 19.22
CA GLU A 61 0.92 -67.64 20.43
C GLU A 61 0.89 -69.15 20.77
N GLN A 62 2.05 -69.79 20.66
CA GLN A 62 2.25 -71.20 20.96
C GLN A 62 2.31 -71.45 22.47
N GLN A 63 1.49 -72.40 22.90
CA GLN A 63 1.53 -73.05 24.20
C GLN A 63 2.89 -73.72 24.46
N ARG A 64 3.46 -73.54 25.66
CA ARG A 64 4.44 -74.48 26.21
C ARG A 64 4.16 -74.77 27.67
N ALA A 65 3.85 -76.04 27.92
CA ALA A 65 3.70 -76.67 29.21
C ALA A 65 5.03 -76.74 29.99
N GLY A 66 4.94 -76.61 31.31
CA GLY A 66 6.06 -76.78 32.24
C GLY A 66 5.57 -76.95 33.68
N THR A 67 5.45 -78.21 34.08
CA THR A 67 5.05 -78.76 35.39
C THR A 67 5.82 -78.24 36.59
N THR A 68 5.14 -78.02 37.74
CA THR A 68 5.68 -78.33 39.08
C THR A 68 4.56 -78.69 40.08
N LYS A 69 4.95 -79.50 41.06
CA LYS A 69 4.16 -80.47 41.83
C LYS A 69 3.36 -79.87 43.00
N ASN A 70 2.22 -80.50 43.29
CA ASN A 70 1.50 -80.44 44.58
C ASN A 70 2.36 -80.97 45.74
N PRO A 71 2.05 -80.52 46.97
CA PRO A 71 1.60 -81.49 47.98
C PRO A 71 0.32 -81.09 48.71
N LYS A 72 -0.44 -82.14 49.08
CA LYS A 72 -1.69 -82.20 49.85
C LYS A 72 -1.71 -81.33 51.12
N PRO A 73 -2.91 -81.01 51.62
CA PRO A 73 -3.16 -81.29 53.03
C PRO A 73 -4.50 -81.99 53.33
N LYS A 74 -4.48 -82.72 54.44
CA LYS A 74 -5.55 -83.48 55.10
C LYS A 74 -6.50 -82.55 55.90
N SER A 75 -7.79 -82.85 55.82
CA SER A 75 -8.77 -83.03 56.91
C SER A 75 -8.44 -82.51 58.33
N SER A 76 -9.23 -81.57 58.84
CA SER A 76 -9.99 -81.63 60.13
C SER A 76 -10.78 -80.32 60.32
N SER A 77 -12.12 -80.36 60.36
CA SER A 77 -13.00 -80.42 61.55
C SER A 77 -12.89 -79.25 62.55
N ASN A 78 -13.93 -78.41 62.52
CA ASN A 78 -14.59 -77.68 63.62
C ASN A 78 -13.73 -76.91 64.64
N LYS A 79 -13.77 -75.58 64.51
CA LYS A 79 -14.29 -74.57 65.47
C LYS A 79 -13.83 -73.20 64.97
N VAL A 80 -14.48 -72.13 65.45
CA VAL A 80 -14.19 -70.69 65.24
C VAL A 80 -15.17 -69.97 64.33
N PHE A 81 -16.28 -69.56 64.93
CA PHE A 81 -17.34 -68.74 64.32
C PHE A 81 -17.20 -67.23 64.67
N ILE A 82 -15.99 -66.75 65.04
CA ILE A 82 -15.79 -65.34 65.49
C ILE A 82 -14.59 -64.64 64.82
N PHE A 83 -13.54 -65.35 64.36
CA PHE A 83 -12.41 -64.72 63.63
C PHE A 83 -12.69 -64.45 62.14
N SER A 84 -13.71 -65.08 61.55
CA SER A 84 -14.13 -64.84 60.16
C SER A 84 -14.74 -63.45 59.96
N VAL A 85 -15.45 -62.92 60.95
CA VAL A 85 -16.10 -61.60 60.86
C VAL A 85 -15.07 -60.47 60.90
N ILE A 86 -14.01 -60.59 61.73
CA ILE A 86 -12.96 -59.56 61.86
C ILE A 86 -12.08 -59.51 60.60
N PHE A 87 -11.76 -60.66 59.99
CA PHE A 87 -10.97 -60.71 58.75
C PHE A 87 -11.77 -60.19 57.54
N ILE A 88 -13.06 -60.50 57.47
CA ILE A 88 -13.96 -59.94 56.46
C ILE A 88 -14.11 -58.43 56.67
N PHE A 89 -14.23 -57.95 57.92
CA PHE A 89 -14.29 -56.52 58.22
C PHE A 89 -12.98 -55.80 57.87
N ALA A 90 -11.81 -56.39 58.14
CA ALA A 90 -10.51 -55.84 57.74
C ALA A 90 -10.31 -55.83 56.22
N LEU A 91 -10.80 -56.84 55.49
CA LEU A 91 -10.83 -56.84 54.02
C LEU A 91 -11.81 -55.80 53.47
N ILE A 92 -12.98 -55.64 54.09
CA ILE A 92 -13.96 -54.63 53.69
C ILE A 92 -13.41 -53.23 53.97
N VAL A 93 -12.81 -52.97 55.13
CA VAL A 93 -12.14 -51.70 55.45
C VAL A 93 -10.94 -51.49 54.52
N GLY A 94 -10.15 -52.53 54.23
CA GLY A 94 -9.05 -52.46 53.28
C GLY A 94 -9.51 -52.13 51.85
N VAL A 95 -10.61 -52.72 51.40
CA VAL A 95 -11.24 -52.43 50.11
C VAL A 95 -11.88 -51.06 50.10
N ILE A 96 -12.55 -50.62 51.18
CA ILE A 96 -13.14 -49.28 51.29
C ILE A 96 -12.04 -48.22 51.30
N VAL A 97 -10.97 -48.41 52.08
CA VAL A 97 -9.80 -47.52 52.09
C VAL A 97 -9.14 -47.52 50.72
N TYR A 98 -8.95 -48.69 50.11
CA TYR A 98 -8.40 -48.81 48.75
C TYR A 98 -9.27 -48.06 47.74
N LEU A 99 -10.59 -48.26 47.74
CA LEU A 99 -11.57 -47.56 46.90
C LEU A 99 -11.58 -46.05 47.13
N LEU A 100 -11.40 -45.60 48.38
CA LEU A 100 -11.27 -44.18 48.73
C LEU A 100 -9.95 -43.56 48.22
N PHE A 101 -8.89 -44.37 47.99
CA PHE A 101 -7.60 -43.90 47.46
C PHE A 101 -7.53 -43.88 45.92
N ILE A 102 -8.45 -44.54 45.20
CA ILE A 102 -8.49 -44.54 43.72
C ILE A 102 -9.48 -43.52 43.14
N ALA A 103 -10.39 -42.97 43.95
CA ALA A 103 -11.34 -41.98 43.49
C ALA A 103 -10.61 -40.70 43.06
N THR A 104 -10.65 -40.40 41.77
CA THR A 104 -10.14 -39.15 41.21
C THR A 104 -10.96 -37.98 41.77
N PRO A 105 -10.32 -36.89 42.23
CA PRO A 105 -11.05 -35.72 42.69
C PRO A 105 -11.88 -35.17 41.53
N LYS A 106 -13.20 -35.10 41.73
CA LYS A 106 -14.15 -34.56 40.77
C LYS A 106 -14.60 -33.17 41.21
N LEU A 107 -14.46 -32.18 40.33
CA LEU A 107 -14.98 -30.84 40.54
C LEU A 107 -16.49 -30.84 40.34
N SER A 108 -17.21 -30.25 41.30
CA SER A 108 -18.64 -30.01 41.14
C SER A 108 -18.89 -28.86 40.16
N ASP A 109 -20.04 -28.89 39.48
CA ASP A 109 -20.46 -27.81 38.59
C ASP A 109 -20.48 -26.45 39.29
N GLU A 110 -20.89 -26.42 40.57
CA GLU A 110 -20.89 -25.21 41.38
C GLU A 110 -19.47 -24.66 41.59
N ALA A 111 -18.53 -25.50 42.01
CA ALA A 111 -17.13 -25.11 42.21
C ALA A 111 -16.47 -24.65 40.90
N LEU A 112 -16.80 -25.31 39.78
CA LEU A 112 -16.29 -24.94 38.47
C LEU A 112 -16.88 -23.59 38.00
N SER A 113 -18.17 -23.35 38.22
CA SER A 113 -18.85 -22.10 37.84
C SER A 113 -18.36 -20.88 38.63
N GLN A 114 -18.14 -21.03 39.94
CA GLN A 114 -17.58 -19.98 40.81
C GLN A 114 -16.06 -19.81 40.59
N GLY A 115 -15.42 -20.87 40.11
CA GLY A 115 -13.99 -21.00 39.97
C GLY A 115 -13.34 -21.46 41.27
N THR A 116 -12.41 -22.41 41.17
CA THR A 116 -11.81 -23.11 42.31
C THR A 116 -10.30 -23.23 42.17
N SER A 117 -9.58 -23.19 43.29
CA SER A 117 -8.12 -23.31 43.34
C SER A 117 -7.70 -24.68 43.86
N LEU A 118 -6.80 -25.35 43.14
CA LEU A 118 -6.31 -26.69 43.46
C LEU A 118 -4.79 -26.71 43.52
N ASN A 119 -4.22 -27.40 44.51
CA ASN A 119 -2.78 -27.65 44.61
C ASN A 119 -2.45 -29.06 44.12
N LEU A 120 -1.91 -29.17 42.92
CA LEU A 120 -1.75 -30.45 42.22
C LEU A 120 -0.27 -30.77 41.95
N THR A 121 0.15 -32.01 42.21
CA THR A 121 1.47 -32.51 41.85
C THR A 121 1.47 -33.08 40.41
N ASN A 122 2.67 -33.28 39.84
CA ASN A 122 2.85 -34.06 38.61
C ASN A 122 2.09 -35.40 38.67
N GLY A 123 1.43 -35.75 37.57
CA GLY A 123 0.66 -36.99 37.37
C GLY A 123 -0.74 -36.98 38.00
N LYS A 124 -1.16 -35.90 38.69
CA LYS A 124 -2.50 -35.83 39.26
C LYS A 124 -3.55 -35.54 38.19
N GLU A 125 -4.70 -36.19 38.34
CA GLU A 125 -5.87 -36.02 37.49
C GLU A 125 -6.99 -35.35 38.28
N VAL A 126 -7.77 -34.52 37.60
CA VAL A 126 -8.98 -33.88 38.13
C VAL A 126 -10.09 -34.05 37.12
N ASP A 127 -11.19 -34.66 37.55
CA ASP A 127 -12.37 -34.88 36.70
C ASP A 127 -13.35 -33.70 36.83
N PHE A 128 -14.10 -33.39 35.78
CA PHE A 128 -15.18 -32.40 35.80
C PHE A 128 -16.23 -32.73 34.74
N ASP A 129 -17.48 -32.33 34.93
CA ASP A 129 -18.53 -32.53 33.94
C ASP A 129 -18.73 -31.28 33.07
N PHE A 130 -18.94 -31.48 31.78
CA PHE A 130 -19.31 -30.43 30.83
C PHE A 130 -20.26 -31.02 29.79
N LEU A 131 -21.42 -30.37 29.57
CA LEU A 131 -22.49 -30.85 28.68
C LEU A 131 -22.88 -32.32 28.89
N GLY A 132 -22.87 -32.80 30.13
CA GLY A 132 -23.23 -34.18 30.48
C GLY A 132 -22.15 -35.23 30.19
N GLN A 133 -20.96 -34.82 29.76
CA GLN A 133 -19.79 -35.68 29.59
C GLN A 133 -18.74 -35.39 30.67
N THR A 134 -18.03 -36.42 31.12
CA THR A 134 -16.93 -36.27 32.07
C THR A 134 -15.62 -36.06 31.33
N HIS A 135 -14.92 -35.00 31.70
CA HIS A 135 -13.64 -34.57 31.16
C HIS A 135 -12.57 -34.61 32.24
N LYS A 136 -11.29 -34.60 31.84
CA LYS A 136 -10.15 -34.66 32.78
C LYS A 136 -9.11 -33.59 32.48
N VAL A 137 -8.57 -32.98 33.54
CA VAL A 137 -7.30 -32.24 33.51
C VAL A 137 -6.23 -33.10 34.16
N ILE A 138 -5.15 -33.38 33.42
CA ILE A 138 -4.00 -34.16 33.87
C ILE A 138 -2.81 -33.23 34.01
N ILE A 139 -2.16 -33.22 35.17
CA ILE A 139 -0.92 -32.49 35.38
C ILE A 139 0.23 -33.32 34.83
N GLY A 140 0.93 -32.78 33.82
CA GLY A 140 2.19 -33.30 33.34
C GLY A 140 3.33 -32.88 34.27
N SER A 141 4.37 -32.24 33.74
CA SER A 141 5.47 -31.72 34.54
C SER A 141 5.11 -30.46 35.34
N VAL A 142 5.63 -30.36 36.56
CA VAL A 142 5.65 -29.13 37.37
C VAL A 142 7.10 -28.70 37.53
N SER A 143 7.45 -27.50 37.05
CA SER A 143 8.77 -26.89 37.20
C SER A 143 8.76 -25.85 38.32
N GLY A 144 9.84 -25.07 38.47
CA GLY A 144 9.88 -23.96 39.43
C GLY A 144 8.97 -22.78 39.05
N SER A 145 8.62 -22.62 37.77
CA SER A 145 7.89 -21.46 37.26
C SER A 145 6.78 -21.78 36.27
N SER A 146 6.59 -23.04 35.89
CA SER A 146 5.60 -23.46 34.91
C SER A 146 5.01 -24.85 35.21
N VAL A 147 3.85 -25.11 34.65
CA VAL A 147 3.17 -26.41 34.69
C VAL A 147 2.73 -26.79 33.28
N SER A 148 2.98 -28.03 32.88
CA SER A 148 2.33 -28.62 31.70
C SER A 148 1.09 -29.40 32.14
N LEU A 149 0.02 -29.28 31.37
CA LEU A 149 -1.23 -29.99 31.60
C LEU A 149 -1.82 -30.53 30.30
N THR A 150 -2.62 -31.58 30.41
CA THR A 150 -3.36 -32.19 29.31
C THR A 150 -4.85 -32.26 29.64
N ILE A 151 -5.71 -31.74 28.77
CA ILE A 151 -7.17 -31.92 28.88
C ILE A 151 -7.57 -33.14 28.06
N HIS A 152 -8.05 -34.20 28.69
CA HIS A 152 -8.16 -35.54 28.08
C HIS A 152 -9.42 -35.77 27.23
N SER A 153 -10.33 -34.80 27.16
CA SER A 153 -11.52 -34.83 26.30
C SER A 153 -11.15 -35.13 24.84
N PHE A 154 -10.17 -34.36 24.37
CA PHE A 154 -9.43 -34.47 23.13
C PHE A 154 -8.06 -33.91 23.52
N PRO A 155 -6.99 -34.71 23.54
CA PRO A 155 -5.77 -34.35 24.26
C PRO A 155 -5.20 -32.99 23.80
N LEU A 156 -5.50 -31.97 24.60
CA LEU A 156 -4.99 -30.61 24.46
C LEU A 156 -3.86 -30.44 25.46
N ASN A 157 -2.66 -30.19 24.96
CA ASN A 157 -1.51 -29.92 25.80
C ASN A 157 -1.32 -28.42 25.94
N ALA A 158 -1.12 -27.96 27.17
CA ALA A 158 -0.85 -26.57 27.50
C ALA A 158 0.30 -26.50 28.51
N THR A 159 1.10 -25.43 28.41
CA THR A 159 2.08 -25.07 29.43
C THR A 159 1.76 -23.68 29.92
N LEU A 160 1.52 -23.52 31.22
CA LEU A 160 1.25 -22.23 31.85
C LEU A 160 2.43 -21.81 32.72
N ASN A 161 2.85 -20.55 32.60
CA ASN A 161 3.76 -19.90 33.53
C ASN A 161 3.00 -19.29 34.71
N ILE A 162 3.68 -19.04 35.84
CA ILE A 162 3.05 -18.39 37.00
C ILE A 162 2.44 -17.04 36.57
N GLY A 163 1.16 -16.86 36.90
CA GLY A 163 0.34 -15.70 36.53
C GLY A 163 -0.40 -15.84 35.19
N GLU A 164 0.01 -16.78 34.32
CA GLU A 164 -0.58 -16.98 33.00
C GLU A 164 -1.97 -17.64 33.10
N THR A 165 -2.87 -17.25 32.19
CA THR A 165 -4.20 -17.84 32.04
C THR A 165 -4.36 -18.37 30.62
N GLN A 166 -4.82 -19.60 30.47
CA GLN A 166 -5.22 -20.16 29.18
C GLN A 166 -6.69 -20.55 29.20
N LYS A 167 -7.35 -20.37 28.05
CA LYS A 167 -8.77 -20.67 27.86
C LYS A 167 -8.92 -21.77 26.81
N PHE A 168 -9.91 -22.63 27.01
CA PHE A 168 -10.13 -23.82 26.20
C PHE A 168 -11.59 -23.91 25.78
N ASP A 169 -11.80 -24.11 24.48
CA ASP A 169 -13.07 -24.45 23.84
C ASP A 169 -13.13 -25.98 23.76
N LEU A 170 -14.03 -26.58 24.52
CA LEU A 170 -14.11 -28.02 24.76
C LEU A 170 -15.03 -28.75 23.76
N ASP A 171 -15.92 -28.03 23.08
CA ASP A 171 -16.88 -28.62 22.13
C ASP A 171 -16.76 -28.04 20.71
N SER A 172 -15.82 -27.11 20.48
CA SER A 172 -15.60 -26.40 19.21
C SER A 172 -16.79 -25.54 18.77
N ASN A 173 -17.61 -25.03 19.70
CA ASN A 173 -18.75 -24.18 19.39
C ASN A 173 -18.38 -22.70 19.13
N GLY A 174 -17.10 -22.33 19.28
CA GLY A 174 -16.63 -20.95 19.13
C GLY A 174 -16.72 -20.11 20.40
N PHE A 175 -16.95 -20.73 21.56
CA PHE A 175 -16.88 -20.13 22.88
C PHE A 175 -15.86 -20.88 23.73
N TYR A 176 -15.10 -20.15 24.55
CA TYR A 176 -14.29 -20.75 25.58
C TYR A 176 -15.19 -21.26 26.70
N ASP A 177 -15.00 -22.52 27.08
CA ASP A 177 -15.76 -23.23 28.10
C ASP A 177 -15.02 -23.32 29.44
N LEU A 178 -13.69 -23.27 29.39
CA LEU A 178 -12.82 -23.47 30.54
C LEU A 178 -11.67 -22.47 30.55
N SER A 179 -11.41 -21.83 31.70
CA SER A 179 -10.27 -20.97 31.96
C SER A 179 -9.41 -21.59 33.06
N ILE A 180 -8.12 -21.75 32.80
CA ILE A 180 -7.15 -22.25 33.78
C ILE A 180 -6.05 -21.20 33.96
N LYS A 181 -5.77 -20.81 35.20
CA LYS A 181 -4.69 -19.88 35.56
C LYS A 181 -3.73 -20.53 36.54
N LEU A 182 -2.43 -20.43 36.30
CA LEU A 182 -1.42 -20.83 37.29
C LEU A 182 -1.22 -19.69 38.29
N LEU A 183 -1.69 -19.82 39.52
CA LEU A 183 -1.54 -18.81 40.56
C LEU A 183 -0.13 -18.81 41.17
N GLY A 184 0.50 -19.98 41.27
CA GLY A 184 1.83 -20.13 41.85
C GLY A 184 2.26 -21.59 41.95
N ILE A 185 3.51 -21.81 42.35
CA ILE A 185 4.04 -23.16 42.58
C ILE A 185 4.68 -23.19 43.97
N THR A 186 4.34 -24.19 44.77
CA THR A 186 4.90 -24.36 46.12
C THR A 186 5.10 -25.85 46.39
N ASN A 187 6.30 -26.24 46.84
CA ASN A 187 6.64 -27.64 47.14
C ASN A 187 6.34 -28.60 45.96
N GLN A 188 6.69 -28.22 44.73
CA GLN A 188 6.40 -28.97 43.49
C GLN A 188 4.90 -29.22 43.24
N LYS A 189 4.02 -28.41 43.84
CA LYS A 189 2.58 -28.40 43.57
C LYS A 189 2.21 -27.13 42.81
N ALA A 190 1.53 -27.29 41.69
CA ALA A 190 0.95 -26.19 40.94
C ALA A 190 -0.37 -25.78 41.59
N ASN A 191 -0.49 -24.52 41.99
CA ASN A 191 -1.73 -23.90 42.44
C ASN A 191 -2.49 -23.38 41.21
N LEU A 192 -3.44 -24.18 40.71
CA LEU A 192 -4.25 -23.85 39.55
C LEU A 192 -5.60 -23.30 39.97
N TYR A 193 -5.99 -22.16 39.42
CA TYR A 193 -7.36 -21.66 39.44
C TYR A 193 -8.07 -22.11 38.18
N ILE A 194 -9.14 -22.88 38.32
CA ILE A 194 -9.93 -23.46 37.22
C ILE A 194 -11.35 -22.92 37.31
N LYS A 195 -11.87 -22.40 36.19
CA LYS A 195 -13.22 -21.83 36.14
C LYS A 195 -13.89 -22.18 34.81
N LYS A 196 -15.16 -22.58 34.88
CA LYS A 196 -16.06 -22.68 33.71
C LYS A 196 -16.41 -21.28 33.23
N ILE A 197 -16.24 -21.04 31.94
CA ILE A 197 -16.57 -19.77 31.29
C ILE A 197 -17.47 -20.03 30.09
N ASN A 198 -18.02 -18.96 29.52
CA ASN A 198 -18.74 -18.98 28.26
C ASN A 198 -18.43 -17.64 27.57
N GLU A 199 -17.24 -17.57 26.99
CA GLU A 199 -16.70 -16.34 26.40
C GLU A 199 -16.47 -16.56 24.91
N GLN A 200 -17.09 -15.75 24.06
CA GLN A 200 -16.95 -15.91 22.61
C GLN A 200 -15.48 -15.82 22.20
N ILE A 201 -15.02 -16.79 21.42
CA ILE A 201 -13.67 -16.77 20.84
C ILE A 201 -13.65 -15.67 19.80
N CYS A 202 -12.78 -14.69 20.01
CA CYS A 202 -12.50 -13.71 18.99
C CYS A 202 -11.61 -14.33 17.91
N VAL A 203 -12.15 -14.45 16.70
CA VAL A 203 -11.39 -14.91 15.53
C VAL A 203 -10.96 -13.68 14.74
N GLU A 204 -9.65 -13.51 14.57
CA GLU A 204 -9.09 -12.39 13.82
C GLU A 204 -9.63 -12.40 12.37
N ASN A 205 -10.13 -11.25 11.91
CA ASN A 205 -10.59 -11.05 10.55
C ASN A 205 -9.77 -9.95 9.89
N TRP A 206 -8.65 -10.35 9.29
CA TRP A 206 -7.68 -9.42 8.71
C TRP A 206 -8.15 -8.87 7.37
N ASN A 207 -8.42 -7.57 7.34
CA ASN A 207 -8.55 -6.81 6.12
C ASN A 207 -7.21 -6.14 5.79
N CYS A 208 -6.62 -6.53 4.67
CA CYS A 208 -5.34 -5.97 4.22
C CYS A 208 -5.50 -5.11 2.97
N VAL A 209 -4.81 -3.98 2.93
CA VAL A 209 -4.73 -3.16 1.72
C VAL A 209 -3.89 -3.86 0.64
N ALA A 210 -3.98 -3.35 -0.59
CA ALA A 210 -3.09 -3.77 -1.68
C ALA A 210 -1.62 -3.55 -1.30
N TRP A 211 -0.73 -4.36 -1.88
CA TRP A 211 0.71 -4.17 -1.73
C TRP A 211 1.12 -2.79 -2.27
N SER A 212 2.02 -2.11 -1.57
CA SER A 212 2.65 -0.87 -2.04
C SER A 212 3.42 -1.09 -3.33
N ASP A 213 3.88 -0.01 -3.95
CA ASP A 213 4.90 -0.09 -4.99
C ASP A 213 6.17 -0.76 -4.46
N CYS A 214 6.91 -1.37 -5.38
CA CYS A 214 8.18 -2.00 -5.07
C CYS A 214 9.25 -0.93 -4.90
N VAL A 215 9.63 -0.65 -3.64
CA VAL A 215 10.65 0.34 -3.28
C VAL A 215 11.80 -0.38 -2.60
N ASN A 216 13.03 -0.17 -3.06
CA ASN A 216 14.22 -0.84 -2.53
C ASN A 216 14.04 -2.38 -2.45
N SER A 217 13.50 -2.98 -3.51
CA SER A 217 13.19 -4.42 -3.62
C SER A 217 12.20 -4.95 -2.57
N THR A 218 11.42 -4.08 -1.93
CA THR A 218 10.43 -4.46 -0.91
C THR A 218 9.07 -3.85 -1.19
N GLN A 219 8.00 -4.63 -1.03
CA GLN A 219 6.63 -4.15 -0.94
C GLN A 219 6.12 -4.32 0.48
N ALA A 220 5.36 -3.34 0.96
CA ALA A 220 4.70 -3.38 2.25
C ALA A 220 3.18 -3.31 2.07
N ARG A 221 2.44 -3.83 3.04
CA ARG A 221 1.00 -3.57 3.16
C ARG A 221 0.62 -3.46 4.62
N THR A 222 -0.49 -2.78 4.89
CA THR A 222 -1.10 -2.75 6.21
C THR A 222 -2.25 -3.76 6.28
N CYS A 223 -2.41 -4.38 7.44
CA CYS A 223 -3.52 -5.28 7.75
C CYS A 223 -4.14 -4.83 9.06
N GLN A 224 -5.46 -4.71 9.08
CA GLN A 224 -6.25 -4.38 10.25
C GLN A 224 -7.14 -5.57 10.62
N ASP A 225 -7.15 -5.94 11.89
CA ASP A 225 -8.13 -6.90 12.40
C ASP A 225 -9.47 -6.19 12.58
N VAL A 226 -10.46 -6.55 11.76
CA VAL A 226 -11.79 -5.94 11.76
C VAL A 226 -12.56 -6.29 13.04
N ASN A 227 -12.19 -7.39 13.69
CA ASN A 227 -12.84 -7.85 14.93
C ASN A 227 -12.13 -7.36 16.20
N ASP A 228 -11.01 -6.63 16.06
CA ASP A 228 -10.19 -6.08 17.16
C ASP A 228 -9.89 -7.10 18.28
N CYS A 229 -9.49 -8.32 17.89
CA CYS A 229 -9.28 -9.42 18.82
C CYS A 229 -8.04 -9.23 19.71
N GLY A 230 -7.13 -8.31 19.36
CA GLY A 230 -5.92 -8.01 20.12
C GLY A 230 -4.82 -9.08 20.03
N THR A 231 -4.99 -10.10 19.19
CA THR A 231 -4.00 -11.16 18.93
C THR A 231 -3.34 -10.98 17.55
N ASN A 232 -2.25 -11.71 17.28
CA ASN A 232 -1.59 -11.74 15.96
C ASN A 232 -1.37 -13.19 15.45
N LEU A 233 -2.25 -14.13 15.82
CA LEU A 233 -2.10 -15.56 15.55
C LEU A 233 -2.27 -15.89 14.06
N THR A 234 -3.17 -15.21 13.36
CA THR A 234 -3.45 -15.41 11.93
C THR A 234 -3.08 -14.20 11.09
N LYS A 235 -2.32 -13.25 11.66
CA LYS A 235 -1.89 -12.02 10.99
C LYS A 235 -1.15 -12.32 9.68
N PRO A 236 -1.66 -11.87 8.53
CA PRO A 236 -0.99 -12.06 7.25
C PRO A 236 0.36 -11.36 7.20
N ILE A 237 1.25 -11.82 6.32
CA ILE A 237 2.52 -11.14 6.08
C ILE A 237 2.28 -9.70 5.61
N ILE A 238 3.08 -8.77 6.15
CA ILE A 238 2.98 -7.32 5.88
C ILE A 238 4.17 -6.78 5.07
N SER A 239 5.17 -7.61 4.80
CA SER A 239 6.35 -7.27 3.99
C SER A 239 6.74 -8.46 3.10
N LYS A 240 7.07 -8.19 1.84
CA LYS A 240 7.60 -9.18 0.90
C LYS A 240 8.63 -8.56 -0.04
N ILE A 241 9.52 -9.40 -0.55
CA ILE A 241 10.50 -9.02 -1.59
C ILE A 241 9.79 -8.93 -2.95
N CYS A 242 10.21 -7.97 -3.75
CA CYS A 242 9.73 -7.76 -5.11
C CYS A 242 10.91 -7.45 -6.03
N THR A 243 10.76 -7.78 -7.31
CA THR A 243 11.76 -7.50 -8.35
C THR A 243 11.23 -6.43 -9.29
N VAL A 244 11.92 -5.29 -9.37
CA VAL A 244 11.64 -4.26 -10.37
C VAL A 244 12.47 -4.57 -11.62
N PRO A 245 11.90 -4.57 -12.83
CA PRO A 245 12.68 -4.70 -14.06
C PRO A 245 13.68 -3.53 -14.21
N SER A 246 14.82 -3.81 -14.81
CA SER A 246 15.77 -2.79 -15.27
C SER A 246 15.12 -1.89 -16.33
N CYS A 247 15.66 -0.68 -16.49
CA CYS A 247 15.09 0.27 -17.45
C CYS A 247 15.12 -0.27 -18.90
N SER A 248 16.15 -1.04 -19.24
CA SER A 248 16.27 -1.74 -20.54
C SER A 248 15.19 -2.79 -20.75
N GLU A 249 14.80 -3.53 -19.71
CA GLU A 249 13.71 -4.52 -19.79
C GLU A 249 12.34 -3.86 -19.98
N GLN A 250 12.23 -2.57 -19.64
CA GLN A 250 11.03 -1.76 -19.83
C GLN A 250 11.06 -0.96 -21.14
N ASN A 251 12.00 -1.24 -22.06
CA ASN A 251 12.22 -0.50 -23.31
C ASN A 251 12.44 1.02 -23.09
N GLY A 252 13.00 1.40 -21.94
CA GLY A 252 13.30 2.80 -21.62
C GLY A 252 14.79 3.10 -21.55
N THR A 253 15.11 4.37 -21.33
CA THR A 253 16.49 4.87 -21.17
C THR A 253 16.61 5.72 -19.91
N ILE A 254 17.77 5.68 -19.24
CA ILE A 254 18.08 6.59 -18.13
C ILE A 254 18.66 7.87 -18.71
N CYS A 255 18.00 9.00 -18.47
CA CYS A 255 18.47 10.29 -18.99
C CYS A 255 19.69 10.81 -18.23
N SER A 256 20.58 11.50 -18.95
CA SER A 256 21.73 12.21 -18.37
C SER A 256 21.26 13.36 -17.46
N SER A 257 22.11 13.83 -16.55
CA SER A 257 21.78 14.92 -15.60
C SER A 257 21.36 16.24 -16.26
N ASN A 258 21.71 16.44 -17.54
CA ASN A 258 21.36 17.60 -18.36
C ASN A 258 20.22 17.33 -19.35
N GLN A 259 19.52 16.19 -19.23
CA GLN A 259 18.42 15.81 -20.11
C GLN A 259 17.12 15.68 -19.33
N THR A 260 16.01 15.99 -20.00
CA THR A 260 14.65 15.75 -19.52
C THR A 260 14.02 14.60 -20.32
N CYS A 261 13.11 13.88 -19.69
CA CYS A 261 12.32 12.86 -20.39
C CYS A 261 11.18 13.56 -21.15
N SER A 262 11.06 13.28 -22.45
CA SER A 262 9.95 13.81 -23.27
C SER A 262 8.57 13.23 -22.91
N THR A 263 8.52 12.14 -22.12
CA THR A 263 7.30 11.43 -21.75
C THR A 263 7.31 10.98 -20.28
N THR A 264 6.61 9.90 -19.95
CA THR A 264 6.47 9.34 -18.62
C THR A 264 7.78 8.78 -18.07
N ILE A 265 8.03 9.06 -16.80
CA ILE A 265 9.12 8.47 -16.02
C ILE A 265 8.55 7.37 -15.12
N VAL A 266 9.12 6.16 -15.21
CA VAL A 266 8.77 5.01 -14.37
C VAL A 266 9.95 4.59 -13.49
N ASN A 267 9.67 3.83 -12.43
CA ASN A 267 10.71 3.29 -11.57
C ASN A 267 11.31 2.01 -12.19
N ALA A 268 12.64 1.92 -12.21
CA ALA A 268 13.39 0.74 -12.61
C ALA A 268 14.43 0.38 -11.55
N SER A 269 14.93 -0.86 -11.58
CA SER A 269 15.96 -1.33 -10.63
C SER A 269 17.27 -0.55 -10.67
N ASN A 270 17.56 0.12 -11.79
CA ASN A 270 18.75 0.92 -12.02
C ASN A 270 18.49 2.43 -12.07
N GLY A 271 17.30 2.90 -11.69
CA GLY A 271 16.99 4.33 -11.54
C GLY A 271 15.66 4.77 -12.15
N ARG A 272 15.52 6.07 -12.37
CA ARG A 272 14.36 6.67 -13.04
C ARG A 272 14.45 6.43 -14.54
N CYS A 273 13.51 5.64 -15.06
CA CYS A 273 13.49 5.19 -16.44
C CYS A 273 12.57 6.06 -17.28
N CYS A 274 13.10 6.65 -18.35
CA CYS A 274 12.31 7.40 -19.33
C CYS A 274 11.78 6.44 -20.40
N LEU A 275 10.46 6.41 -20.60
CA LEU A 275 9.83 5.60 -21.66
C LEU A 275 9.76 6.34 -23.01
N GLY A 276 10.36 7.51 -23.10
CA GLY A 276 10.46 8.32 -24.32
C GLY A 276 11.90 8.67 -24.62
N ASN A 277 12.08 9.76 -25.38
CA ASN A 277 13.41 10.27 -25.71
C ASN A 277 13.93 11.19 -24.59
N CYS A 278 15.21 11.06 -24.27
CA CYS A 278 15.91 12.02 -23.42
C CYS A 278 16.31 13.23 -24.28
N THR A 279 15.75 14.39 -23.97
CA THR A 279 15.99 15.64 -24.68
C THR A 279 16.83 16.57 -23.82
N THR A 280 17.86 17.19 -24.38
CA THR A 280 18.47 18.35 -23.72
C THR A 280 17.43 19.47 -23.71
N PRO A 281 17.20 20.17 -22.58
CA PRO A 281 16.40 21.38 -22.57
C PRO A 281 16.94 22.28 -23.67
N VAL A 282 16.09 22.63 -24.63
CA VAL A 282 16.43 23.66 -25.61
C VAL A 282 16.65 24.89 -24.77
N THR A 283 17.90 25.38 -24.69
CA THR A 283 18.22 26.62 -24.01
C THR A 283 17.29 27.68 -24.57
N GLU A 284 16.36 28.13 -23.73
CA GLU A 284 15.45 29.24 -24.04
C GLU A 284 16.33 30.35 -24.63
N LEU A 285 16.09 30.70 -25.89
CA LEU A 285 16.89 31.71 -26.57
C LEU A 285 16.89 32.96 -25.69
N ALA A 286 18.08 33.41 -25.28
CA ALA A 286 18.21 34.54 -24.37
C ALA A 286 17.46 35.74 -24.97
N PHE A 287 16.50 36.27 -24.21
CA PHE A 287 15.72 37.41 -24.63
C PHE A 287 16.61 38.66 -24.74
N ILE A 288 16.62 39.30 -25.91
CA ILE A 288 17.47 40.47 -26.19
C ILE A 288 16.66 41.76 -25.99
N SER A 289 17.02 42.57 -25.01
CA SER A 289 16.40 43.89 -24.79
C SER A 289 17.14 44.97 -25.56
N CYS A 290 16.65 45.41 -26.72
CA CYS A 290 17.33 46.41 -27.56
C CYS A 290 17.04 47.86 -27.15
N GLY A 291 16.10 48.11 -26.24
CA GLY A 291 15.80 49.47 -25.76
C GLY A 291 15.27 50.36 -26.88
N THR A 292 16.09 51.29 -27.37
CA THR A 292 15.79 52.16 -28.53
C THR A 292 16.74 51.94 -29.72
N ASP A 293 17.65 50.96 -29.63
CA ASP A 293 18.62 50.65 -30.69
C ASP A 293 17.99 49.76 -31.77
N MET A 294 17.54 50.42 -32.85
CA MET A 294 16.99 49.74 -34.02
C MET A 294 17.99 48.77 -34.68
N THR A 295 19.30 49.02 -34.60
CA THR A 295 20.31 48.12 -35.21
C THR A 295 20.42 46.82 -34.41
N CYS A 296 20.36 46.87 -33.08
CA CYS A 296 20.24 45.68 -32.23
C CYS A 296 19.02 44.83 -32.62
N PHE A 297 17.87 45.49 -32.82
CA PHE A 297 16.61 44.80 -33.11
C PHE A 297 16.60 44.15 -34.50
N ILE A 298 17.15 44.84 -35.51
CA ILE A 298 17.38 44.28 -36.86
C ILE A 298 18.35 43.10 -36.80
N ASN A 299 19.43 43.18 -36.01
CA ASN A 299 20.34 42.05 -35.87
C ASN A 299 19.66 40.84 -35.22
N ALA A 300 18.80 41.06 -34.22
CA ALA A 300 18.01 39.99 -33.61
C ALA A 300 17.02 39.34 -34.60
N SER A 301 16.45 40.12 -35.54
CA SER A 301 15.52 39.59 -36.54
C SER A 301 16.14 38.61 -37.53
N THR A 302 17.44 38.70 -37.79
CA THR A 302 18.15 37.80 -38.73
C THR A 302 18.00 36.31 -38.40
N ASN A 303 17.77 35.97 -37.13
CA ASN A 303 17.55 34.60 -36.64
C ASN A 303 16.24 34.44 -35.88
N CYS A 304 15.33 35.43 -35.98
CA CYS A 304 14.10 35.47 -35.18
C CYS A 304 14.35 35.33 -33.68
N ASN A 305 15.44 35.89 -33.17
CA ASN A 305 15.74 35.83 -31.75
C ASN A 305 14.72 36.67 -30.96
N PRO A 306 14.11 36.11 -29.90
CA PRO A 306 13.18 36.87 -29.06
C PRO A 306 13.81 38.17 -28.55
N SER A 307 13.16 39.29 -28.84
CA SER A 307 13.72 40.61 -28.56
C SER A 307 12.65 41.70 -28.49
N ASN A 308 12.97 42.88 -27.94
CA ASN A 308 12.09 44.05 -27.95
C ASN A 308 12.80 45.38 -28.26
N LEU A 309 12.03 46.36 -28.70
CA LEU A 309 12.46 47.71 -29.06
C LEU A 309 11.29 48.70 -28.87
N THR A 310 11.56 49.88 -28.33
CA THR A 310 10.70 51.04 -28.48
C THR A 310 11.35 51.98 -29.48
N TYR A 311 10.67 52.28 -30.58
CA TYR A 311 11.22 53.12 -31.64
C TYR A 311 10.28 54.29 -31.93
N SER A 312 10.86 55.49 -31.93
CA SER A 312 10.15 56.72 -32.27
C SER A 312 10.71 57.31 -33.55
N PHE A 313 9.82 57.73 -34.45
CA PHE A 313 10.17 58.34 -35.73
C PHE A 313 9.16 59.40 -36.12
N TYR A 314 9.62 60.36 -36.92
CA TYR A 314 8.76 61.38 -37.50
C TYR A 314 8.33 60.95 -38.91
N SER A 315 7.04 61.02 -39.19
CA SER A 315 6.50 60.87 -40.54
C SER A 315 5.75 62.14 -40.90
N GLY A 316 5.79 62.56 -42.15
CA GLY A 316 5.10 63.76 -42.57
C GLY A 316 5.11 63.95 -44.06
N ASN A 317 4.20 64.78 -44.54
CA ASN A 317 4.15 65.22 -45.93
C ASN A 317 4.24 66.75 -45.97
N SER A 318 3.91 67.37 -47.11
CA SER A 318 3.94 68.83 -47.20
C SER A 318 2.96 69.54 -46.27
N THR A 319 1.94 68.84 -45.75
CA THR A 319 0.85 69.44 -44.97
C THR A 319 0.88 69.09 -43.49
N TRP A 320 1.30 67.88 -43.12
CA TRP A 320 1.24 67.38 -41.75
C TRP A 320 2.57 66.75 -41.32
N ASN A 321 3.00 67.05 -40.10
CA ASN A 321 4.12 66.43 -39.41
C ASN A 321 3.59 65.61 -38.23
N GLN A 322 3.89 64.31 -38.20
CA GLN A 322 3.49 63.35 -37.18
C GLN A 322 4.72 62.80 -36.46
N SER A 323 4.66 62.74 -35.14
CA SER A 323 5.57 62.01 -34.27
C SER A 323 4.93 60.69 -33.87
N ASN A 324 5.64 59.58 -34.11
CA ASN A 324 5.16 58.25 -33.84
C ASN A 324 6.10 57.54 -32.87
N SER A 325 5.55 56.76 -31.94
CA SER A 325 6.29 55.87 -31.06
C SER A 325 5.59 54.54 -30.95
N TYR A 326 6.31 53.45 -31.26
CA TYR A 326 5.79 52.09 -31.24
C TYR A 326 6.68 51.17 -30.40
N TYR A 327 6.04 50.21 -29.73
CA TYR A 327 6.69 49.06 -29.11
C TYR A 327 6.70 47.90 -30.11
N TYR A 328 7.86 47.32 -30.33
CA TYR A 328 8.07 46.16 -31.18
C TYR A 328 8.61 45.00 -30.35
N LYS A 329 8.16 43.78 -30.66
CA LYS A 329 8.66 42.55 -30.05
C LYS A 329 8.74 41.40 -31.05
N ILE A 330 9.92 40.82 -31.23
CA ILE A 330 10.09 39.56 -31.95
C ILE A 330 9.76 38.44 -30.97
N ARG A 331 8.77 37.60 -31.28
CA ARG A 331 8.32 36.51 -30.40
C ARG A 331 9.07 35.20 -30.62
N GLY A 332 9.83 35.11 -31.72
CA GLY A 332 10.41 33.86 -32.18
C GLY A 332 9.76 33.36 -33.46
N ILE A 333 9.96 32.07 -33.72
CA ILE A 333 9.34 31.37 -34.84
C ILE A 333 7.98 30.84 -34.38
N GLU A 334 6.91 31.26 -35.05
CA GLU A 334 5.54 30.76 -34.87
C GLU A 334 5.00 30.30 -36.22
N ASP A 335 4.49 29.07 -36.31
CA ASP A 335 4.02 28.46 -37.57
C ASP A 335 5.04 28.55 -38.72
N SER A 336 6.31 28.31 -38.40
CA SER A 336 7.43 28.42 -39.36
C SER A 336 7.65 29.84 -39.93
N LYS A 337 7.14 30.88 -39.26
CA LYS A 337 7.30 32.29 -39.63
C LYS A 337 7.85 33.12 -38.48
N CYS A 338 8.58 34.19 -38.78
CA CYS A 338 9.04 35.14 -37.77
C CYS A 338 7.87 36.01 -37.31
N ALA A 339 7.51 35.94 -36.02
CA ALA A 339 6.39 36.71 -35.49
C ALA A 339 6.87 38.05 -34.90
N LEU A 340 6.42 39.17 -35.48
CA LEU A 340 6.63 40.52 -34.97
C LEU A 340 5.31 41.04 -34.36
N TYR A 341 5.35 41.33 -33.06
CA TYR A 341 4.31 42.09 -32.38
C TYR A 341 4.63 43.59 -32.46
N GLN A 342 3.61 44.41 -32.67
CA GLN A 342 3.68 45.86 -32.70
C GLN A 342 2.53 46.46 -31.89
N GLU A 343 2.81 47.54 -31.16
CA GLU A 343 1.82 48.29 -30.37
C GLU A 343 2.11 49.80 -30.43
N ALA A 344 1.08 50.61 -30.62
CA ALA A 344 1.21 52.07 -30.63
C ALA A 344 1.33 52.61 -29.20
N ILE A 345 2.42 53.32 -28.88
CA ILE A 345 2.68 53.88 -27.54
C ILE A 345 2.27 55.35 -27.48
N SER A 346 2.69 56.15 -28.47
CA SER A 346 2.34 57.56 -28.54
C SER A 346 2.32 58.04 -29.97
N LEU A 347 1.25 58.74 -30.34
CA LEU A 347 1.03 59.30 -31.66
C LEU A 347 0.58 60.75 -31.48
N SER A 348 1.20 61.67 -32.21
CA SER A 348 0.81 63.08 -32.20
C SER A 348 1.25 63.74 -33.49
N GLY A 349 0.63 64.84 -33.88
CA GLY A 349 1.08 65.61 -35.03
C GLY A 349 0.61 67.05 -35.02
N ASN A 350 1.09 67.79 -36.00
CA ASN A 350 0.77 69.18 -36.22
C ASN A 350 0.91 69.52 -37.71
N PHE A 351 0.19 70.54 -38.17
CA PHE A 351 0.38 71.07 -39.52
C PHE A 351 1.80 71.59 -39.72
N THR A 352 2.31 71.45 -40.94
CA THR A 352 3.56 72.11 -41.32
C THR A 352 3.37 73.63 -41.30
N SER A 353 4.46 74.40 -41.19
CA SER A 353 4.37 75.86 -41.28
C SER A 353 3.78 76.35 -42.60
N PHE A 354 3.99 75.60 -43.68
CA PHE A 354 3.40 75.86 -44.98
C PHE A 354 1.86 75.72 -44.94
N GLU A 355 1.37 74.59 -44.44
CA GLU A 355 -0.08 74.35 -44.34
C GLU A 355 -0.74 75.29 -43.36
N TRP A 356 -0.07 75.59 -42.25
CA TRP A 356 -0.54 76.60 -41.30
C TRP A 356 -0.77 77.96 -41.98
N THR A 357 0.18 78.38 -42.82
CA THR A 357 0.08 79.63 -43.59
C THR A 357 -1.03 79.56 -44.64
N SER A 358 -1.18 78.41 -45.31
CA SER A 358 -2.23 78.14 -46.29
C SER A 358 -3.62 78.28 -45.66
N LEU A 359 -3.87 77.60 -44.53
CA LEU A 359 -5.13 77.64 -43.79
C LEU A 359 -5.46 79.03 -43.26
N THR A 360 -4.45 79.77 -42.78
CA THR A 360 -4.60 81.16 -42.33
C THR A 360 -4.98 82.07 -43.50
N THR A 361 -4.33 81.90 -44.66
CA THR A 361 -4.64 82.66 -45.88
C THR A 361 -6.04 82.35 -46.41
N ALA A 362 -6.52 81.11 -46.21
CA ALA A 362 -7.89 80.71 -46.50
C ALA A 362 -8.94 81.27 -45.51
N GLY A 363 -8.53 82.04 -44.51
CA GLY A 363 -9.42 82.76 -43.59
C GLY A 363 -9.74 82.01 -42.29
N ASN A 364 -9.07 80.87 -42.01
CA ASN A 364 -9.22 80.19 -40.73
C ASN A 364 -8.51 80.97 -39.61
N THR A 365 -9.17 81.10 -38.46
CA THR A 365 -8.55 81.66 -37.26
C THR A 365 -7.57 80.65 -36.64
N THR A 366 -6.65 81.14 -35.81
CA THR A 366 -5.74 80.28 -35.03
C THR A 366 -6.49 79.22 -34.23
N ASP A 367 -7.63 79.57 -33.63
CA ASP A 367 -8.44 78.64 -32.83
C ASP A 367 -9.07 77.54 -33.70
N GLN A 368 -9.52 77.88 -34.91
CA GLN A 368 -10.04 76.88 -35.85
C GLN A 368 -8.94 75.90 -36.28
N ILE A 369 -7.74 76.39 -36.59
CA ILE A 369 -6.59 75.54 -36.96
C ILE A 369 -6.18 74.65 -35.79
N ASN A 370 -6.12 75.20 -34.56
CA ASN A 370 -5.85 74.42 -33.36
C ASN A 370 -6.91 73.32 -33.13
N GLN A 371 -8.20 73.63 -33.36
CA GLN A 371 -9.28 72.66 -33.24
C GLN A 371 -9.14 71.52 -34.29
N MET A 372 -8.66 71.84 -35.50
CA MET A 372 -8.35 70.82 -36.51
C MET A 372 -7.19 69.93 -36.05
N VAL A 373 -6.11 70.51 -35.52
CA VAL A 373 -4.97 69.75 -34.96
C VAL A 373 -5.42 68.87 -33.78
N GLU A 374 -6.28 69.38 -32.90
CA GLU A 374 -6.84 68.63 -31.77
C GLU A 374 -7.72 67.46 -32.25
N THR A 375 -8.55 67.68 -33.27
CA THR A 375 -9.39 66.63 -33.86
C THR A 375 -8.55 65.48 -34.41
N GLU A 376 -7.48 65.78 -35.16
CA GLU A 376 -6.55 64.77 -35.66
C GLU A 376 -5.79 64.06 -34.53
N ASN A 377 -5.32 64.81 -33.52
CA ASN A 377 -4.63 64.22 -32.38
C ASN A 377 -5.55 63.34 -31.51
N ASN A 378 -6.84 63.65 -31.41
CA ASN A 378 -7.81 62.79 -30.74
C ASN A 378 -7.96 61.45 -31.48
N TYR A 379 -8.06 61.48 -32.82
CA TYR A 379 -8.06 60.27 -33.62
C TYR A 379 -6.77 59.44 -33.44
N LEU A 380 -5.60 60.10 -33.44
CA LEU A 380 -4.32 59.44 -33.16
C LEU A 380 -4.26 58.86 -31.74
N SER A 381 -4.87 59.51 -30.76
CA SER A 381 -4.95 59.03 -29.38
C SER A 381 -5.80 57.77 -29.25
N ASP A 382 -6.86 57.63 -30.04
CA ASP A 382 -7.70 56.41 -30.04
C ASP A 382 -6.95 55.17 -30.54
N LEU A 383 -5.85 55.37 -31.29
CA LEU A 383 -4.98 54.30 -31.77
C LEU A 383 -3.95 53.85 -30.71
N ILE A 384 -3.71 54.64 -29.65
CA ILE A 384 -2.74 54.28 -28.60
C ILE A 384 -3.21 53.02 -27.87
N GLY A 385 -2.30 52.05 -27.69
CA GLY A 385 -2.58 50.75 -27.10
C GLY A 385 -3.20 49.73 -28.06
N THR A 386 -3.56 50.13 -29.29
CA THR A 386 -3.87 49.15 -30.34
C THR A 386 -2.62 48.38 -30.72
N SER A 387 -2.78 47.10 -31.02
CA SER A 387 -1.67 46.21 -31.31
C SER A 387 -1.99 45.19 -32.39
N GLY A 388 -0.95 44.56 -32.91
CA GLY A 388 -1.08 43.51 -33.89
C GLY A 388 0.17 42.65 -34.01
N ILE A 389 0.01 41.52 -34.69
CA ILE A 389 1.07 40.56 -35.00
C ILE A 389 1.14 40.36 -36.50
N CYS A 390 2.33 40.50 -37.06
CA CYS A 390 2.66 40.15 -38.44
C CYS A 390 3.59 38.93 -38.45
N LYS A 391 3.38 38.01 -39.39
CA LYS A 391 4.14 36.75 -39.53
C LYS A 391 4.88 36.73 -40.88
N PHE A 392 6.20 36.89 -40.82
CA PHE A 392 7.07 36.99 -42.00
C PHE A 392 7.57 35.59 -42.41
N SER A 393 7.38 35.21 -43.69
CA SER A 393 7.76 33.90 -44.22
C SER A 393 9.27 33.69 -44.28
N GLY A 394 9.76 32.60 -43.71
CA GLY A 394 11.19 32.33 -43.54
C GLY A 394 11.81 31.39 -44.57
N TYR A 395 11.64 31.61 -45.88
CA TYR A 395 12.54 30.96 -46.85
C TYR A 395 13.81 31.79 -47.14
N SER A 396 13.79 33.07 -46.79
CA SER A 396 14.96 33.93 -46.64
C SER A 396 14.70 34.83 -45.44
N TYR A 397 15.58 34.85 -44.43
CA TYR A 397 15.48 35.70 -43.24
C TYR A 397 15.57 37.23 -43.54
N SER A 398 15.51 37.57 -44.83
CA SER A 398 15.48 38.93 -45.35
C SER A 398 14.13 39.60 -45.10
N ASP A 399 12.96 38.93 -45.13
CA ASP A 399 11.68 39.65 -45.13
C ASP A 399 11.41 40.54 -43.89
N LEU A 400 11.60 40.01 -42.66
CA LEU A 400 11.46 40.83 -41.44
C LEU A 400 12.61 41.84 -41.30
N THR A 401 13.83 41.41 -41.61
CA THR A 401 15.03 42.24 -41.49
C THR A 401 14.98 43.43 -42.46
N ASP A 402 14.55 43.20 -43.70
CA ASP A 402 14.33 44.18 -44.76
C ASP A 402 13.20 45.12 -44.37
N TYR A 403 12.08 44.60 -43.86
CA TYR A 403 11.00 45.42 -43.33
C TYR A 403 11.51 46.38 -42.24
N LEU A 404 12.27 45.88 -41.26
CA LEU A 404 12.82 46.71 -40.19
C LEU A 404 13.88 47.71 -40.70
N ASN A 405 14.65 47.36 -41.75
CA ASN A 405 15.55 48.30 -42.43
C ASN A 405 14.77 49.45 -43.10
N GLU A 406 13.63 49.18 -43.73
CA GLU A 406 12.76 50.22 -44.27
C GLU A 406 12.13 51.09 -43.17
N VAL A 407 11.76 50.49 -42.02
CA VAL A 407 11.32 51.26 -40.84
C VAL A 407 12.42 52.22 -40.38
N LYS A 408 13.68 51.75 -40.32
CA LYS A 408 14.83 52.55 -39.92
C LYS A 408 15.08 53.75 -40.86
N LEU A 409 14.75 53.62 -42.14
CA LEU A 409 14.89 54.69 -43.14
C LEU A 409 13.72 55.69 -43.12
N GLY A 410 12.69 55.46 -42.32
CA GLY A 410 11.49 56.30 -42.29
C GLY A 410 10.55 56.09 -43.48
N ASN A 411 10.75 55.03 -44.26
CA ASN A 411 9.96 54.74 -45.46
C ASN A 411 8.61 54.08 -45.17
N ASN A 412 8.29 53.78 -43.90
CA ASN A 412 7.20 52.84 -43.57
C ASN A 412 5.96 53.49 -42.94
N THR A 413 4.89 53.50 -43.74
CA THR A 413 3.59 53.00 -43.27
C THR A 413 3.45 51.58 -43.83
N ILE A 414 3.06 50.60 -43.02
CA ILE A 414 2.59 49.31 -43.54
C ILE A 414 1.34 49.65 -44.36
N SER A 415 1.51 49.87 -45.66
CA SER A 415 0.40 50.17 -46.56
C SER A 415 -0.60 49.01 -46.54
N GLY A 416 -1.88 49.28 -46.83
CA GLY A 416 -2.92 48.24 -46.79
C GLY A 416 -2.60 46.98 -47.60
N SER A 417 -1.78 47.09 -48.66
CA SER A 417 -1.28 45.96 -49.47
C SER A 417 -0.16 45.14 -48.81
N ALA A 418 0.59 45.73 -47.86
CA ALA A 418 1.59 45.04 -47.07
C ALA A 418 0.96 44.16 -45.96
N LEU A 419 -0.23 44.53 -45.46
CA LEU A 419 -0.95 43.78 -44.42
C LEU A 419 -1.32 42.35 -44.87
N THR A 420 -1.77 42.19 -46.11
CA THR A 420 -2.12 40.88 -46.69
C THR A 420 -0.88 40.03 -46.94
N THR A 421 0.24 40.67 -47.31
CA THR A 421 1.49 39.99 -47.65
C THR A 421 2.13 39.33 -46.41
N TYR A 422 2.11 40.03 -45.27
CA TYR A 422 2.74 39.54 -44.03
C TYR A 422 1.76 38.87 -43.05
N SER A 423 0.56 38.52 -43.50
CA SER A 423 -0.48 37.88 -42.66
C SER A 423 -0.70 38.63 -41.33
N CYS A 424 -0.75 39.97 -41.39
CA CYS A 424 -0.90 40.80 -40.21
C CYS A 424 -2.32 40.69 -39.64
N THR A 425 -2.43 40.61 -38.32
CA THR A 425 -3.71 40.52 -37.59
C THR A 425 -3.66 41.39 -36.33
N GLY A 426 -4.78 41.99 -35.93
CA GLY A 426 -4.87 42.82 -34.72
C GLY A 426 -5.59 44.15 -34.95
N SER A 427 -5.94 44.84 -33.86
CA SER A 427 -6.68 46.12 -33.89
C SER A 427 -5.87 47.27 -34.45
N LEU A 428 -4.54 47.17 -34.48
CA LEU A 428 -3.67 48.15 -35.13
C LEU A 428 -3.84 48.17 -36.67
N PHE A 429 -4.39 47.10 -37.24
CA PHE A 429 -4.50 46.88 -38.68
C PHE A 429 -5.95 46.86 -39.19
N SER A 430 -6.94 47.07 -38.32
CA SER A 430 -8.37 46.93 -38.60
C SER A 430 -9.06 48.23 -38.94
#